data_AF-A0A7C6LDU2-F1
#
_entry.id   AF-A0A7C6LDU2-F1
#
_cell.length_a   1.000
_cell.length_b   1.000
_cell.length_c   1.000
_cell.angle_alpha   90.00
_cell.angle_beta   90.00
_cell.angle_gamma   90.00
#
_symmetry.space_group_name_H-M   'P 1'
#
loop_
_entity.id
_entity.type
_entity.pdbx_description
1 polymer ?
#
loop_
_entity_poly.entity_id
_entity_poly.type
_entity_poly.pdbx_seq_one_letter_code
_entity_poly.pdbx_strand_id
1 'polypeptide(L)'
;MRKHVIFIGLVILVITGFIAVGCGSDTKQPVAFRADIPPGTLAAEEFAKYYPKQYDTYMKNAEMSNGPSKYGGSEEYDNLTQWPFLKEIFAGYGFAIEYNEDRGHVYSVEDVKKIKRINDKSIASCWTCKSANVPGLVAEMGDDFYGTNFHALTDKITDPITCANCHDPQTMKLVITQPPLRNALTRLGKDPDNLTTQELRTLVCAQCHVEYYFAGDKKVVTFPWDKGFTPDDILAYYEELGFSDWEHPKAGVGEIKVQHPEFETFIGSVHYEAGLSCADCHMPYMMVGGEKISSHWWTSPLKHINESCMTCHREDAEWLKERVFYTQDKVADTMARVGTVNVEAIEAIAAAAAAGANQDLLNEARQLQRKAQFYLDWVGAENSMGFHNPQLTFDALSKSMDYAYQAINKAAEARTGVAGPKWDVAIPKYNSEAIKLMQAHETQ
;
A
#
# COMPACT_ATOMS: atom_id res chain seq x y z
N MET A 1 43.69 -46.47 35.38
CA MET A 1 42.30 -46.90 35.06
C MET A 1 41.25 -46.36 36.02
N ARG A 2 41.38 -46.50 37.34
CA ARG A 2 40.32 -46.14 38.32
C ARG A 2 39.97 -44.63 38.40
N LYS A 3 40.90 -43.72 38.10
CA LYS A 3 40.68 -42.25 38.13
C LYS A 3 39.92 -41.72 36.90
N HIS A 4 40.06 -42.35 35.73
CA HIS A 4 39.37 -41.91 34.50
C HIS A 4 37.91 -42.36 34.47
N VAL A 5 37.59 -43.50 35.09
CA VAL A 5 36.21 -43.97 35.26
C VAL A 5 35.40 -43.04 36.17
N ILE A 6 36.02 -42.51 37.23
CA ILE A 6 35.36 -41.55 38.14
C ILE A 6 35.13 -40.20 37.44
N PHE A 7 36.08 -39.73 36.64
CA PHE A 7 35.95 -38.47 35.90
C PHE A 7 34.88 -38.54 34.81
N ILE A 8 34.82 -39.64 34.06
CA ILE A 8 33.78 -39.88 33.04
C ILE A 8 32.40 -40.03 33.71
N GLY A 9 32.33 -40.70 34.86
CA GLY A 9 31.09 -40.80 35.62
C GLY A 9 30.57 -39.44 36.10
N LEU A 10 31.45 -38.54 36.55
CA LEU A 10 31.08 -37.20 36.99
C LEU A 10 30.63 -36.29 35.83
N VAL A 11 31.28 -36.39 34.67
CA VAL A 11 30.89 -35.65 33.46
C VAL A 11 29.53 -36.11 32.94
N ILE A 12 29.29 -37.43 32.92
CA ILE A 12 27.98 -37.98 32.52
C ILE A 12 26.90 -37.51 33.50
N LEU A 13 27.17 -37.50 34.81
CA LEU A 13 26.20 -37.10 35.83
C LEU A 13 25.83 -35.60 35.74
N VAL A 14 26.81 -34.74 35.43
CA VAL A 14 26.58 -33.30 35.17
C VAL A 14 25.80 -33.09 33.87
N ILE A 15 26.13 -33.82 32.80
CA ILE A 15 25.39 -33.74 31.52
C ILE A 15 23.94 -34.24 31.69
N THR A 16 23.71 -35.34 32.41
CA THR A 16 22.34 -35.80 32.71
C THR A 16 21.59 -34.86 33.66
N GLY A 17 22.29 -34.17 34.56
CA GLY A 17 21.71 -33.13 35.42
C GLY A 17 21.23 -31.91 34.63
N PHE A 18 21.98 -31.48 33.61
CA PHE A 18 21.57 -30.39 32.72
C PHE A 18 20.45 -30.80 31.76
N ILE A 19 20.41 -32.06 31.30
CA ILE A 19 19.33 -32.57 30.43
C ILE A 19 18.02 -32.74 31.23
N ALA A 20 18.08 -33.16 32.50
CA ALA A 20 16.89 -33.32 33.34
C ALA A 20 16.24 -31.98 33.74
N VAL A 21 17.00 -30.89 33.77
CA VAL A 21 16.47 -29.52 34.01
C VAL A 21 15.93 -28.89 32.72
N GLY A 22 16.30 -29.39 31.54
CA GLY A 22 15.91 -28.85 30.23
C GLY A 22 14.62 -29.42 29.61
N CYS A 23 14.04 -30.50 30.16
CA CYS A 23 12.88 -31.18 29.58
C CYS A 23 11.60 -31.14 30.44
N GLY A 24 11.48 -30.13 31.31
CA GLY A 24 10.32 -29.98 32.20
C GLY A 24 9.82 -28.55 32.35
N SER A 25 10.26 -27.61 31.52
CA SER A 25 9.58 -26.32 31.42
C SER A 25 8.36 -26.50 30.51
N ASP A 26 7.25 -26.90 31.12
CA ASP A 26 5.92 -26.62 30.60
C ASP A 26 5.79 -25.09 30.59
N THR A 27 6.44 -24.42 29.62
CA THR A 27 6.20 -23.02 29.29
C THR A 27 4.84 -22.97 28.63
N LYS A 28 3.80 -23.29 29.40
CA LYS A 28 2.51 -22.65 29.21
C LYS A 28 2.84 -21.18 29.36
N GLN A 29 2.95 -20.49 28.22
CA GLN A 29 2.81 -19.05 28.16
C GLN A 29 1.68 -18.72 29.16
N PRO A 30 1.95 -17.95 30.23
CA PRO A 30 0.90 -17.63 31.18
C PRO A 30 -0.27 -17.15 30.35
N VAL A 31 -1.42 -17.82 30.50
CA VAL A 31 -2.63 -17.52 29.74
C VAL A 31 -2.79 -16.02 29.82
N ALA A 32 -2.59 -15.35 28.68
CA ALA A 32 -2.71 -13.91 28.59
C ALA A 32 -4.05 -13.57 29.23
N PHE A 33 -4.02 -12.62 30.16
CA PHE A 33 -5.18 -12.06 30.82
C PHE A 33 -6.38 -12.05 29.84
N ARG A 34 -7.41 -12.86 30.12
CA ARG A 34 -8.61 -12.89 29.27
C ARG A 34 -9.44 -11.69 29.64
N ALA A 35 -9.28 -10.62 28.87
CA ALA A 35 -10.11 -9.44 28.97
C ALA A 35 -11.56 -9.81 28.65
N ASP A 36 -12.49 -9.43 29.52
CA ASP A 36 -13.93 -9.59 29.28
C ASP A 36 -14.43 -8.34 28.54
N ILE A 37 -13.99 -8.18 27.29
CA ILE A 37 -14.43 -7.09 26.43
C ILE A 37 -15.72 -7.54 25.73
N PRO A 38 -16.84 -6.79 25.86
CA PRO A 38 -18.10 -7.15 25.23
C PRO A 38 -17.98 -7.32 23.70
N PRO A 39 -18.75 -8.25 23.11
CA PRO A 39 -18.91 -8.31 21.65
C PRO A 39 -19.40 -6.96 21.11
N GLY A 40 -18.81 -6.51 19.99
CA GLY A 40 -19.18 -5.25 19.35
C GLY A 40 -18.59 -4.00 20.00
N THR A 41 -17.69 -4.12 20.97
CA THR A 41 -16.91 -2.97 21.47
C THR A 41 -16.04 -2.38 20.35
N LEU A 42 -16.20 -1.08 20.08
CA LEU A 42 -15.44 -0.35 19.05
C LEU A 42 -14.45 0.66 19.66
N ALA A 43 -14.86 1.38 20.69
CA ALA A 43 -14.07 2.44 21.32
C ALA A 43 -12.73 1.92 21.87
N ALA A 44 -11.63 2.54 21.46
CA ALA A 44 -10.27 2.12 21.84
C ALA A 44 -10.04 2.19 23.37
N GLU A 45 -10.70 3.13 24.06
CA GLU A 45 -10.63 3.33 25.50
C GLU A 45 -11.18 2.13 26.30
N GLU A 46 -12.12 1.37 25.73
CA GLU A 46 -12.63 0.16 26.36
C GLU A 46 -11.59 -0.97 26.33
N PHE A 47 -10.77 -1.04 25.27
CA PHE A 47 -9.63 -1.95 25.20
C PHE A 47 -8.49 -1.51 26.15
N ALA A 48 -8.31 -0.21 26.34
CA ALA A 48 -7.26 0.37 27.19
C ALA A 48 -7.32 -0.12 28.66
N LYS A 49 -8.51 -0.46 29.16
CA LYS A 49 -8.71 -1.01 30.51
C LYS A 49 -7.99 -2.33 30.74
N TYR A 50 -7.68 -3.06 29.67
CA TYR A 50 -7.09 -4.38 29.70
C TYR A 50 -5.74 -4.47 28.98
N TYR A 51 -5.55 -3.64 27.96
CA TYR A 51 -4.33 -3.58 27.14
C TYR A 51 -3.72 -2.16 27.16
N PRO A 52 -3.41 -1.59 28.33
CA PRO A 52 -2.99 -0.19 28.45
C PRO A 52 -1.69 0.08 27.71
N LYS A 53 -0.75 -0.87 27.66
CA LYS A 53 0.54 -0.67 26.98
C LYS A 53 0.40 -0.59 25.46
N GLN A 54 -0.45 -1.43 24.88
CA GLN A 54 -0.78 -1.40 23.46
C GLN A 54 -1.52 -0.10 23.14
N TYR A 55 -2.53 0.26 23.96
CA TYR A 55 -3.27 1.50 23.84
C TYR A 55 -2.36 2.74 23.92
N ASP A 56 -1.42 2.79 24.87
CA ASP A 56 -0.48 3.90 25.01
C ASP A 56 0.38 4.07 23.74
N THR A 57 0.83 2.97 23.13
CA THR A 57 1.54 3.06 21.84
C THR A 57 0.62 3.41 20.68
N TYR A 58 -0.63 2.96 20.68
CA TYR A 58 -1.64 3.36 19.70
C TYR A 58 -1.94 4.86 19.77
N MET A 59 -2.00 5.45 20.96
CA MET A 59 -2.22 6.90 21.11
C MET A 59 -1.05 7.75 20.60
N LYS A 60 0.15 7.17 20.39
CA LYS A 60 1.25 7.87 19.71
C LYS A 60 0.97 8.17 18.24
N ASN A 61 -0.03 7.52 17.63
CA ASN A 61 -0.52 7.92 16.31
C ASN A 61 -1.09 9.35 16.29
N ALA A 62 -1.37 9.96 17.46
CA ALA A 62 -1.70 11.38 17.58
C ALA A 62 -0.50 12.33 17.33
N GLU A 63 0.73 11.81 17.30
CA GLU A 63 1.93 12.62 17.13
C GLU A 63 2.01 13.24 15.72
N MET A 64 2.07 14.58 15.64
CA MET A 64 2.38 15.34 14.42
C MET A 64 3.88 15.62 14.38
N SER A 65 4.65 14.76 13.70
CA SER A 65 6.09 14.89 13.57
C SER A 65 6.61 14.01 12.45
N ASN A 66 7.37 14.59 11.53
CA ASN A 66 8.04 13.82 10.48
C ASN A 66 9.22 13.02 11.04
N GLY A 67 9.76 13.42 12.19
CA GLY A 67 10.92 12.79 12.80
C GLY A 67 12.09 12.73 11.81
N PRO A 68 12.71 11.56 11.60
CA PRO A 68 13.78 11.39 10.63
C PRO A 68 13.28 11.05 9.22
N SER A 69 11.99 11.21 8.90
CA SER A 69 11.45 10.92 7.56
C SER A 69 11.72 12.09 6.60
N LYS A 70 11.86 11.79 5.30
CA LYS A 70 12.12 12.80 4.25
C LYS A 70 10.94 13.01 3.29
N TYR A 71 10.26 11.94 2.88
CA TYR A 71 9.16 11.95 1.90
C TYR A 71 7.86 11.38 2.46
N GLY A 72 7.58 11.71 3.72
CA GLY A 72 6.36 11.35 4.40
C GLY A 72 6.48 11.68 5.88
N GLY A 73 5.51 11.25 6.66
CA GLY A 73 5.57 11.40 8.11
C GLY A 73 4.19 11.48 8.72
N SER A 74 3.93 12.54 9.48
CA SER A 74 2.59 12.78 10.02
C SER A 74 2.24 14.25 10.14
N GLU A 75 3.09 15.17 9.68
CA GLU A 75 2.73 16.57 9.58
C GLU A 75 1.90 16.78 8.31
N GLU A 76 0.70 17.33 8.47
CA GLU A 76 -0.20 17.58 7.34
C GLU A 76 0.39 18.65 6.41
N TYR A 77 0.60 18.29 5.14
CA TYR A 77 0.89 19.21 4.05
C TYR A 77 0.17 18.77 2.78
N ASP A 78 -0.02 19.70 1.84
CA ASP A 78 -0.70 19.44 0.57
C ASP A 78 0.29 18.88 -0.47
N ASN A 79 0.08 17.64 -0.90
CA ASN A 79 0.84 16.98 -1.96
C ASN A 79 0.73 17.71 -3.30
N LEU A 80 -0.36 18.46 -3.54
CA LEU A 80 -0.49 19.29 -4.75
C LEU A 80 0.45 20.49 -4.73
N THR A 81 1.00 20.85 -3.57
CA THR A 81 2.02 21.88 -3.42
C THR A 81 3.42 21.28 -3.57
N GLN A 82 3.66 20.10 -2.99
CA GLN A 82 4.94 19.38 -3.15
C GLN A 82 5.16 18.89 -4.58
N TRP A 83 4.11 18.40 -5.23
CA TRP A 83 4.10 17.83 -6.58
C TRP A 83 3.09 18.57 -7.48
N PRO A 84 3.43 19.77 -7.99
CA PRO A 84 2.48 20.63 -8.71
C PRO A 84 1.85 19.99 -9.95
N PHE A 85 2.53 19.03 -10.59
CA PHE A 85 1.99 18.31 -11.75
C PHE A 85 0.69 17.55 -11.40
N LEU A 86 0.49 17.14 -10.15
CA LEU A 86 -0.71 16.40 -9.72
C LEU A 86 -2.01 17.18 -9.94
N LYS A 87 -1.96 18.52 -9.93
CA LYS A 87 -3.14 19.36 -10.21
C LYS A 87 -3.65 19.17 -11.63
N GLU A 88 -2.72 19.02 -12.58
CA GLU A 88 -3.09 18.75 -13.97
C GLU A 88 -3.48 17.29 -14.14
N ILE A 89 -2.67 16.34 -13.63
CA ILE A 89 -2.95 14.90 -13.69
C ILE A 89 -4.38 14.57 -13.19
N PHE A 90 -4.81 15.19 -12.10
CA PHE A 90 -6.14 14.95 -11.51
C PHE A 90 -7.20 15.95 -11.96
N ALA A 91 -6.96 16.74 -13.01
CA ALA A 91 -7.91 17.74 -13.45
C ALA A 91 -9.29 17.11 -13.74
N GLY A 92 -10.35 17.73 -13.22
CA GLY A 92 -11.71 17.20 -13.29
C GLY A 92 -12.08 16.19 -12.19
N TYR A 93 -11.14 15.84 -11.30
CA TYR A 93 -11.36 14.91 -10.21
C TYR A 93 -11.11 15.55 -8.84
N GLY A 94 -11.70 14.98 -7.77
CA GLY A 94 -11.62 15.53 -6.42
C GLY A 94 -10.18 15.71 -5.91
N PHE A 95 -9.26 14.85 -6.36
CA PHE A 95 -7.85 14.91 -5.97
C PHE A 95 -7.12 16.16 -6.48
N ALA A 96 -7.59 16.85 -7.53
CA ALA A 96 -7.03 18.14 -7.93
C ALA A 96 -7.44 19.30 -7.01
N ILE A 97 -8.38 19.09 -6.09
CA ILE A 97 -8.86 20.10 -5.14
C ILE A 97 -8.02 20.08 -3.87
N GLU A 98 -7.83 18.89 -3.29
CA GLU A 98 -7.05 18.71 -2.06
C GLU A 98 -6.57 17.26 -1.94
N TYR A 99 -5.27 17.08 -1.75
CA TYR A 99 -4.63 15.79 -1.53
C TYR A 99 -3.49 15.99 -0.53
N ASN A 100 -3.68 15.58 0.71
CA ASN A 100 -2.76 15.86 1.80
C ASN A 100 -1.96 14.60 2.16
N GLU A 101 -0.75 14.80 2.67
CA GLU A 101 0.02 13.79 3.39
C GLU A 101 -0.83 13.18 4.51
N ASP A 102 -0.75 11.86 4.65
CA ASP A 102 -1.41 11.11 5.70
C ASP A 102 -0.80 11.37 7.08
N ARG A 103 -1.64 11.15 8.09
CA ARG A 103 -1.25 11.21 9.50
C ARG A 103 -1.86 10.03 10.23
N GLY A 104 -1.56 9.91 11.53
CA GLY A 104 -1.88 8.70 12.26
C GLY A 104 -3.38 8.37 12.32
N HIS A 105 -3.67 7.07 12.42
CA HIS A 105 -5.00 6.47 12.33
C HIS A 105 -6.08 7.06 13.25
N VAL A 106 -5.70 7.71 14.36
CA VAL A 106 -6.64 8.39 15.26
C VAL A 106 -7.38 9.55 14.57
N TYR A 107 -6.84 10.08 13.47
CA TYR A 107 -7.43 11.18 12.70
C TYR A 107 -8.25 10.73 11.48
N SER A 108 -8.37 9.43 11.21
CA SER A 108 -9.00 8.91 10.00
C SER A 108 -10.40 9.48 9.73
N VAL A 109 -11.23 9.61 10.78
CA VAL A 109 -12.58 10.21 10.69
C VAL A 109 -12.52 11.73 10.59
N GLU A 110 -11.60 12.38 11.29
CA GLU A 110 -11.42 13.84 11.22
C GLU A 110 -11.04 14.26 9.80
N ASP A 111 -10.06 13.59 9.21
CA ASP A 111 -9.48 13.95 7.91
C ASP A 111 -10.47 13.75 6.78
N VAL A 112 -11.19 12.62 6.76
CA VAL A 112 -12.20 12.37 5.71
C VAL A 112 -13.37 13.35 5.81
N LYS A 113 -13.68 13.89 7.01
CA LYS A 113 -14.72 14.92 7.17
C LYS A 113 -14.25 16.32 6.76
N LYS A 114 -12.97 16.62 6.96
CA LYS A 114 -12.38 17.93 6.69
C LYS A 114 -12.01 18.12 5.22
N ILE A 115 -11.58 17.04 4.54
CA ILE A 115 -11.04 17.10 3.18
C ILE A 115 -12.06 17.64 2.17
N LYS A 116 -11.64 18.58 1.32
CA LYS A 116 -12.50 19.20 0.28
C LYS A 116 -12.89 18.26 -0.85
N ARG A 117 -12.36 17.04 -0.87
CA ARG A 117 -12.81 15.99 -1.82
C ARG A 117 -14.23 15.54 -1.53
N ILE A 118 -14.64 15.55 -0.25
CA ILE A 118 -16.01 15.25 0.13
C ILE A 118 -16.91 16.44 -0.21
N ASN A 119 -18.00 16.16 -0.91
CA ASN A 119 -19.02 17.12 -1.34
C ASN A 119 -20.43 16.53 -1.14
N ASP A 120 -21.47 17.26 -1.51
CA ASP A 120 -22.88 16.86 -1.31
C ASP A 120 -23.26 15.55 -1.99
N LYS A 121 -22.53 15.12 -3.02
CA LYS A 121 -22.76 13.88 -3.77
C LYS A 121 -21.89 12.72 -3.32
N SER A 122 -21.01 12.94 -2.33
CA SER A 122 -20.14 11.88 -1.82
C SER A 122 -20.97 10.77 -1.18
N ILE A 123 -20.48 9.53 -1.31
CA ILE A 123 -21.16 8.32 -0.86
C ILE A 123 -20.38 7.65 0.28
N ALA A 124 -21.05 6.78 1.02
CA ALA A 124 -20.50 6.15 2.22
C ALA A 124 -19.38 5.15 1.93
N SER A 125 -19.14 4.79 0.68
CA SER A 125 -17.92 4.07 0.29
C SER A 125 -16.64 4.77 0.78
N CYS A 126 -16.65 6.10 0.89
CA CYS A 126 -15.53 6.87 1.45
C CYS A 126 -15.32 6.65 2.97
N TRP A 127 -16.29 6.10 3.70
CA TRP A 127 -16.14 5.72 5.11
C TRP A 127 -15.40 4.40 5.31
N THR A 128 -15.39 3.53 4.30
CA THR A 128 -15.05 2.10 4.43
C THR A 128 -13.74 1.86 5.18
N CYS A 129 -12.69 2.61 4.82
CA CYS A 129 -11.35 2.47 5.39
C CYS A 129 -11.05 3.53 6.47
N LYS A 130 -12.05 4.10 7.12
CA LYS A 130 -11.89 5.25 8.04
C LYS A 130 -12.38 5.00 9.45
N SER A 131 -13.23 4.00 9.69
CA SER A 131 -13.89 3.83 10.99
C SER A 131 -14.10 2.36 11.36
N ALA A 132 -14.04 2.08 12.66
CA ALA A 132 -14.42 0.80 13.25
C ALA A 132 -15.93 0.50 13.15
N ASN A 133 -16.78 1.51 12.92
CA ASN A 133 -18.23 1.34 12.81
C ASN A 133 -18.66 0.65 11.50
N VAL A 134 -17.82 0.71 10.45
CA VAL A 134 -18.18 0.29 9.09
C VAL A 134 -18.66 -1.16 8.99
N PRO A 135 -17.96 -2.18 9.53
CA PRO A 135 -18.40 -3.57 9.41
C PRO A 135 -19.81 -3.80 9.96
N GLY A 136 -20.14 -3.14 11.09
CA GLY A 136 -21.47 -3.21 11.68
C GLY A 136 -22.56 -2.55 10.82
N LEU A 137 -22.23 -1.40 10.20
CA LEU A 137 -23.15 -0.70 9.29
C LEU A 137 -23.39 -1.49 8.00
N VAL A 138 -22.35 -2.12 7.43
CA VAL A 138 -22.50 -3.00 6.27
C VAL A 138 -23.30 -4.24 6.64
N ALA A 139 -23.15 -4.80 7.85
CA ALA A 139 -23.97 -5.92 8.31
C ALA A 139 -25.46 -5.53 8.47
N GLU A 140 -25.75 -4.29 8.90
CA GLU A 140 -27.12 -3.75 9.04
C GLU A 140 -27.76 -3.46 7.67
N MET A 141 -27.02 -2.79 6.78
CA MET A 141 -27.56 -2.20 5.55
C MET A 141 -27.31 -3.06 4.30
N GLY A 142 -26.43 -4.05 4.38
CA GLY A 142 -25.89 -4.75 3.21
C GLY A 142 -25.17 -3.80 2.25
N ASP A 143 -25.14 -4.15 0.97
CA ASP A 143 -24.45 -3.36 -0.06
C ASP A 143 -25.06 -1.94 -0.26
N ASP A 144 -26.26 -1.68 0.24
CA ASP A 144 -26.88 -0.35 0.16
C ASP A 144 -26.13 0.69 1.02
N PHE A 145 -25.31 0.22 1.98
CA PHE A 145 -24.36 1.06 2.70
C PHE A 145 -23.54 1.89 1.72
N TYR A 146 -22.85 1.25 0.78
CA TYR A 146 -21.80 1.87 -0.05
C TYR A 146 -22.28 3.06 -0.90
N GLY A 147 -23.51 2.98 -1.42
CA GLY A 147 -24.14 4.01 -2.24
C GLY A 147 -24.92 5.06 -1.44
N THR A 148 -25.10 4.87 -0.13
CA THR A 148 -25.77 5.85 0.74
C THR A 148 -24.98 7.16 0.76
N ASN A 149 -25.66 8.29 0.85
CA ASN A 149 -24.98 9.59 0.95
C ASN A 149 -24.03 9.62 2.16
N PHE A 150 -22.79 10.05 1.96
CA PHE A 150 -21.74 10.11 2.98
C PHE A 150 -22.21 10.83 4.25
N HIS A 151 -22.87 11.98 4.07
CA HIS A 151 -23.28 12.85 5.17
C HIS A 151 -24.37 12.23 6.03
N ALA A 152 -25.21 11.36 5.45
CA ALA A 152 -26.32 10.70 6.15
C ALA A 152 -25.86 9.70 7.22
N LEU A 153 -24.62 9.21 7.15
CA LEU A 153 -24.08 8.25 8.10
C LEU A 153 -23.14 8.88 9.13
N THR A 154 -22.87 10.19 9.05
CA THR A 154 -21.89 10.88 9.91
C THR A 154 -22.17 10.66 11.41
N ASP A 155 -23.42 10.68 11.83
CA ASP A 155 -23.82 10.49 13.24
C ASP A 155 -23.65 9.04 13.71
N LYS A 156 -23.54 8.08 12.78
CA LYS A 156 -23.26 6.67 13.07
C LYS A 156 -21.77 6.34 13.03
N ILE A 157 -20.91 7.27 12.60
CA ILE A 157 -19.46 7.11 12.52
C ILE A 157 -18.82 7.83 13.72
N THR A 158 -18.65 7.10 14.81
CA THR A 158 -18.19 7.64 16.10
C THR A 158 -16.72 7.34 16.37
N ASP A 159 -16.24 6.18 15.91
CA ASP A 159 -14.94 5.65 16.26
C ASP A 159 -14.04 5.70 15.01
N PRO A 160 -12.82 6.29 15.09
CA PRO A 160 -11.84 6.20 14.03
C PRO A 160 -11.34 4.76 13.87
N ILE A 161 -10.18 4.56 13.25
CA ILE A 161 -9.57 3.23 13.23
C ILE A 161 -9.12 2.86 14.64
N THR A 162 -9.65 1.78 15.22
CA THR A 162 -9.36 1.33 16.59
C THR A 162 -8.85 -0.11 16.63
N CYS A 163 -8.72 -0.67 17.84
CA CYS A 163 -8.41 -2.09 18.07
C CYS A 163 -9.39 -3.03 17.34
N ALA A 164 -10.66 -2.65 17.26
CA ALA A 164 -11.74 -3.47 16.70
C ALA A 164 -11.63 -3.67 15.18
N ASN A 165 -10.85 -2.84 14.46
CA ASN A 165 -10.61 -3.06 13.03
C ASN A 165 -9.74 -4.29 12.74
N CYS A 166 -8.91 -4.70 13.71
CA CYS A 166 -7.91 -5.74 13.51
C CYS A 166 -8.03 -6.91 14.50
N HIS A 167 -8.72 -6.71 15.63
CA HIS A 167 -8.83 -7.71 16.70
C HIS A 167 -10.28 -8.10 17.01
N ASP A 168 -10.49 -9.39 17.22
CA ASP A 168 -11.70 -9.90 17.86
C ASP A 168 -11.70 -9.46 19.34
N PRO A 169 -12.71 -8.72 19.83
CA PRO A 169 -12.68 -8.18 21.20
C PRO A 169 -12.63 -9.27 22.29
N GLN A 170 -13.20 -10.45 22.05
CA GLN A 170 -13.32 -11.49 23.06
C GLN A 170 -12.05 -12.34 23.21
N THR A 171 -11.25 -12.41 22.15
CA THR A 171 -10.08 -13.29 22.07
C THR A 171 -8.78 -12.56 21.79
N MET A 172 -8.86 -11.31 21.33
CA MET A 172 -7.77 -10.49 20.81
C MET A 172 -6.98 -11.12 19.67
N LYS A 173 -7.51 -12.17 19.04
CA LYS A 173 -6.92 -12.72 17.81
C LYS A 173 -7.07 -11.72 16.67
N LEU A 174 -6.10 -11.71 15.76
CA LEU A 174 -6.22 -10.96 14.52
C LEU A 174 -7.38 -11.52 13.69
N VAL A 175 -8.20 -10.63 13.14
CA VAL A 175 -9.35 -10.97 12.30
C VAL A 175 -9.49 -9.97 11.16
N ILE A 176 -10.02 -10.43 10.03
CA ILE A 176 -10.42 -9.56 8.93
C ILE A 176 -11.88 -9.16 9.14
N THR A 177 -12.10 -7.89 9.48
CA THR A 177 -13.42 -7.32 9.77
C THR A 177 -14.05 -6.67 8.54
N GLN A 178 -13.24 -6.14 7.63
CA GLN A 178 -13.72 -5.34 6.51
C GLN A 178 -14.28 -6.21 5.37
N PRO A 179 -15.55 -6.04 4.96
CA PRO A 179 -16.16 -6.83 3.90
C PRO A 179 -15.42 -6.81 2.55
N PRO A 180 -14.84 -5.68 2.06
CA PRO A 180 -14.12 -5.66 0.78
C PRO A 180 -12.97 -6.66 0.71
N LEU A 181 -12.13 -6.76 1.75
CA LEU A 181 -11.03 -7.73 1.78
C LEU A 181 -11.55 -9.16 1.87
N ARG A 182 -12.58 -9.41 2.68
CA ARG A 182 -13.21 -10.75 2.77
C ARG A 182 -13.73 -11.21 1.41
N ASN A 183 -14.36 -10.31 0.67
CA ASN A 183 -14.86 -10.55 -0.68
C ASN A 183 -13.70 -10.81 -1.65
N ALA A 184 -12.64 -9.99 -1.61
CA ALA A 184 -11.46 -10.19 -2.46
C ALA A 184 -10.77 -11.54 -2.19
N LEU A 185 -10.55 -11.91 -0.92
CA LEU A 185 -9.99 -13.20 -0.53
C LEU A 185 -10.85 -14.36 -1.03
N THR A 186 -12.17 -14.25 -0.90
CA THR A 186 -13.10 -15.28 -1.40
C THR A 186 -13.00 -15.45 -2.92
N ARG A 187 -12.91 -14.35 -3.69
CA ARG A 187 -12.70 -14.42 -5.15
C ARG A 187 -11.36 -15.05 -5.54
N LEU A 188 -10.33 -14.87 -4.70
CA LEU A 188 -9.03 -15.51 -4.84
C LEU A 188 -9.00 -16.97 -4.32
N GLY A 189 -10.15 -17.52 -3.88
CA GLY A 189 -10.24 -18.88 -3.36
C GLY A 189 -9.63 -19.08 -1.98
N LYS A 190 -9.42 -18.00 -1.22
CA LYS A 190 -8.95 -18.04 0.17
C LYS A 190 -10.12 -17.86 1.14
N ASP A 191 -10.10 -18.64 2.21
CA ASP A 191 -11.04 -18.50 3.33
C ASP A 191 -10.58 -17.37 4.27
N PRO A 192 -11.33 -16.26 4.41
CA PRO A 192 -10.95 -15.15 5.27
C PRO A 192 -10.92 -15.48 6.76
N ASP A 193 -11.55 -16.59 7.18
CA ASP A 193 -11.61 -17.02 8.59
C ASP A 193 -10.55 -18.09 8.92
N ASN A 194 -9.82 -18.59 7.93
CA ASN A 194 -8.79 -19.61 8.07
C ASN A 194 -7.44 -19.16 7.48
N LEU A 195 -6.95 -18.03 7.97
CA LEU A 195 -5.65 -17.46 7.61
C LEU A 195 -4.60 -17.75 8.68
N THR A 196 -3.35 -17.94 8.26
CA THR A 196 -2.24 -18.10 9.20
C THR A 196 -1.95 -16.78 9.92
N THR A 197 -1.35 -16.84 11.11
CA THR A 197 -0.93 -15.63 11.83
C THR A 197 0.05 -14.79 11.01
N GLN A 198 0.92 -15.41 10.21
CA GLN A 198 1.87 -14.68 9.36
C GLN A 198 1.16 -13.93 8.23
N GLU A 199 0.15 -14.53 7.59
CA GLU A 199 -0.67 -13.83 6.59
C GLU A 199 -1.44 -12.67 7.23
N LEU A 200 -2.05 -12.89 8.40
CA LEU A 200 -2.82 -11.87 9.11
C LEU A 200 -1.97 -10.64 9.48
N ARG A 201 -0.67 -10.80 9.75
CA ARG A 201 0.25 -9.68 10.05
C ARG A 201 0.47 -8.71 8.87
N THR A 202 0.06 -9.09 7.67
CA THR A 202 -0.01 -8.22 6.48
C THR A 202 -1.47 -7.90 6.14
N LEU A 203 -2.35 -8.90 6.15
CA LEU A 203 -3.73 -8.75 5.67
C LEU A 203 -4.60 -7.83 6.52
N VAL A 204 -4.31 -7.65 7.83
CA VAL A 204 -5.04 -6.65 8.62
C VAL A 204 -4.79 -5.22 8.15
N CYS A 205 -3.62 -4.94 7.56
CA CYS A 205 -3.28 -3.67 6.91
C CYS A 205 -3.96 -3.56 5.54
N ALA A 206 -3.97 -4.67 4.78
CA ALA A 206 -4.60 -4.79 3.47
C ALA A 206 -6.13 -4.67 3.48
N GLN A 207 -6.74 -4.49 4.66
CA GLN A 207 -8.15 -4.09 4.75
C GLN A 207 -8.39 -2.67 4.20
N CYS A 208 -7.35 -1.83 4.21
CA CYS A 208 -7.42 -0.42 3.88
C CYS A 208 -6.32 0.05 2.93
N HIS A 209 -5.08 -0.42 3.12
CA HIS A 209 -3.88 0.00 2.40
C HIS A 209 -3.70 -0.76 1.09
N VAL A 210 -4.62 -0.51 0.16
CA VAL A 210 -4.76 -1.21 -1.12
C VAL A 210 -5.33 -0.28 -2.19
N GLU A 211 -5.12 -0.65 -3.45
CA GLU A 211 -5.85 -0.07 -4.57
C GLU A 211 -7.32 -0.55 -4.58
N TYR A 212 -8.25 0.36 -4.89
CA TYR A 212 -9.67 0.05 -4.92
C TYR A 212 -10.45 0.96 -5.87
N TYR A 213 -11.60 0.44 -6.32
CA TYR A 213 -12.61 1.21 -7.04
C TYR A 213 -14.02 0.96 -6.49
N PHE A 214 -14.98 1.74 -6.99
CA PHE A 214 -16.40 1.62 -6.63
C PHE A 214 -17.18 0.85 -7.70
N ALA A 215 -17.45 -0.43 -7.43
CA ALA A 215 -18.05 -1.35 -8.38
C ALA A 215 -19.57 -1.29 -8.44
N GLY A 216 -20.11 -1.41 -9.66
CA GLY A 216 -21.54 -1.51 -9.93
C GLY A 216 -22.38 -0.29 -9.53
N ASP A 217 -23.69 -0.45 -9.58
CA ASP A 217 -24.65 0.63 -9.27
C ASP A 217 -24.63 1.02 -7.79
N LYS A 218 -24.37 0.04 -6.91
CA LYS A 218 -24.27 0.25 -5.47
C LYS A 218 -22.94 0.83 -5.02
N LYS A 219 -21.96 0.96 -5.93
CA LYS A 219 -20.64 1.53 -5.68
C LYS A 219 -19.85 0.80 -4.59
N VAL A 220 -19.96 -0.53 -4.53
CA VAL A 220 -19.29 -1.36 -3.52
C VAL A 220 -17.77 -1.22 -3.65
N VAL A 221 -17.09 -0.95 -2.54
CA VAL A 221 -15.62 -0.91 -2.52
C VAL A 221 -15.07 -2.28 -2.91
N THR A 222 -14.29 -2.32 -3.99
CA THR A 222 -13.80 -3.56 -4.60
C THR A 222 -12.31 -3.44 -4.91
N PHE A 223 -11.54 -4.47 -4.54
CA PHE A 223 -10.12 -4.55 -4.87
C PHE A 223 -9.94 -5.27 -6.21
N PRO A 224 -9.25 -4.68 -7.21
CA PRO A 224 -9.18 -5.18 -8.59
C PRO A 224 -8.16 -6.33 -8.79
N TRP A 225 -8.13 -7.30 -7.86
CA TRP A 225 -7.06 -8.30 -7.76
C TRP A 225 -7.28 -9.57 -8.59
N ASP A 226 -8.37 -9.65 -9.35
CA ASP A 226 -8.79 -10.88 -10.03
C ASP A 226 -7.78 -11.35 -11.11
N LYS A 227 -6.88 -10.47 -11.57
CA LYS A 227 -5.79 -10.81 -12.50
C LYS A 227 -4.41 -10.93 -11.85
N GLY A 228 -4.27 -10.50 -10.60
CA GLY A 228 -2.99 -10.37 -9.90
C GLY A 228 -2.87 -9.06 -9.14
N PHE A 229 -1.70 -8.80 -8.58
CA PHE A 229 -1.44 -7.64 -7.73
C PHE A 229 -0.50 -6.61 -8.36
N THR A 230 0.10 -6.91 -9.52
CA THR A 230 1.03 -5.96 -10.13
C THR A 230 0.26 -4.80 -10.79
N PRO A 231 0.90 -3.64 -11.03
CA PRO A 231 0.30 -2.56 -11.81
C PRO A 231 -0.21 -3.06 -13.17
N ASP A 232 0.52 -3.95 -13.83
CA ASP A 232 0.14 -4.52 -15.14
C ASP A 232 -1.15 -5.35 -15.03
N ASP A 233 -1.26 -6.19 -13.99
CA ASP A 233 -2.43 -7.03 -13.77
C ASP A 233 -3.69 -6.20 -13.50
N ILE A 234 -3.55 -5.17 -12.65
CA ILE A 234 -4.66 -4.29 -12.26
C ILE A 234 -5.07 -3.37 -13.41
N LEU A 235 -4.12 -2.85 -14.18
CA LEU A 235 -4.43 -2.12 -15.41
C LEU A 235 -5.19 -3.02 -16.39
N ALA A 236 -4.72 -4.25 -16.60
CA ALA A 236 -5.38 -5.21 -17.47
C ALA A 236 -6.79 -5.57 -16.97
N TYR A 237 -7.02 -5.57 -15.65
CA TYR A 237 -8.35 -5.76 -15.07
C TYR A 237 -9.28 -4.60 -15.43
N TYR A 238 -8.83 -3.36 -15.23
CA TYR A 238 -9.62 -2.18 -15.57
C TYR A 238 -9.87 -2.02 -17.07
N GLU A 239 -8.89 -2.37 -17.90
CA GLU A 239 -9.04 -2.36 -19.37
C GLU A 239 -10.08 -3.39 -19.84
N GLU A 240 -10.08 -4.60 -19.29
CA GLU A 240 -11.10 -5.62 -19.62
C GLU A 240 -12.50 -5.19 -19.17
N LEU A 241 -12.58 -4.51 -18.02
CA LEU A 241 -13.84 -3.97 -17.51
C LEU A 241 -14.34 -2.75 -18.29
N GLY A 242 -13.46 -2.07 -19.04
CA GLY A 242 -13.76 -0.77 -19.65
C GLY A 242 -14.04 0.33 -18.62
N PHE A 243 -13.39 0.24 -17.46
CA PHE A 243 -13.65 1.09 -16.29
C PHE A 243 -13.04 2.49 -16.43
N SER A 244 -13.69 3.51 -15.89
CA SER A 244 -13.08 4.83 -15.66
C SER A 244 -13.63 5.48 -14.40
N ASP A 245 -12.76 6.20 -13.69
CA ASP A 245 -13.13 6.96 -12.50
C ASP A 245 -13.68 8.35 -12.85
N TRP A 246 -13.03 9.01 -13.82
CA TRP A 246 -13.46 10.31 -14.36
C TRP A 246 -13.00 10.47 -15.80
N GLU A 247 -13.48 11.51 -16.48
CA GLU A 247 -12.98 11.93 -17.77
C GLU A 247 -12.08 13.15 -17.60
N HIS A 248 -10.83 13.04 -18.06
CA HIS A 248 -9.88 14.13 -17.95
C HIS A 248 -10.21 15.23 -18.98
N PRO A 249 -10.41 16.50 -18.57
CA PRO A 249 -10.97 17.54 -19.44
C PRO A 249 -10.07 17.93 -20.61
N LYS A 250 -8.74 17.91 -20.46
CA LYS A 250 -7.79 18.22 -21.54
C LYS A 250 -7.40 17.01 -22.40
N ALA A 251 -7.01 15.90 -21.77
CA ALA A 251 -6.72 14.67 -22.50
C ALA A 251 -7.95 14.15 -23.27
N GLY A 252 -9.15 14.30 -22.71
CA GLY A 252 -10.39 13.82 -23.32
C GLY A 252 -10.45 12.29 -23.34
N VAL A 253 -9.99 11.66 -22.27
CA VAL A 253 -10.01 10.21 -22.06
C VAL A 253 -10.55 9.91 -20.66
N GLY A 254 -11.24 8.79 -20.51
CA GLY A 254 -11.51 8.26 -19.18
C GLY A 254 -10.17 7.93 -18.50
N GLU A 255 -10.01 8.26 -17.23
CA GLU A 255 -8.82 7.96 -16.43
C GLU A 255 -9.13 6.92 -15.36
N ILE A 256 -8.07 6.36 -14.77
CA ILE A 256 -8.12 5.51 -13.57
C ILE A 256 -7.38 6.26 -12.47
N LYS A 257 -7.97 6.32 -11.27
CA LYS A 257 -7.26 6.76 -10.07
C LYS A 257 -6.66 5.51 -9.42
N VAL A 258 -5.40 5.58 -9.01
CA VAL A 258 -4.77 4.58 -8.13
C VAL A 258 -4.72 5.14 -6.71
N GLN A 259 -5.09 4.36 -5.71
CA GLN A 259 -5.14 4.75 -4.30
C GLN A 259 -4.23 3.83 -3.50
N HIS A 260 -3.23 4.42 -2.82
CA HIS A 260 -2.42 3.79 -1.77
C HIS A 260 -2.22 2.26 -1.92
N PRO A 261 -1.55 1.81 -3.01
CA PRO A 261 -1.38 0.39 -3.32
C PRO A 261 -0.22 -0.22 -2.50
N GLU A 262 -0.18 -0.02 -1.18
CA GLU A 262 0.93 -0.48 -0.35
C GLU A 262 1.01 -2.01 -0.32
N PHE A 263 -0.11 -2.70 -0.13
CA PHE A 263 -0.14 -4.16 -0.14
C PHE A 263 0.37 -4.67 -1.49
N GLU A 264 -0.21 -4.22 -2.58
CA GLU A 264 0.13 -4.63 -3.94
C GLU A 264 1.58 -4.37 -4.28
N THR A 265 2.12 -3.21 -3.87
CA THR A 265 3.52 -2.86 -4.08
C THR A 265 4.44 -3.72 -3.22
N PHE A 266 4.08 -3.98 -1.96
CA PHE A 266 4.87 -4.79 -1.03
C PHE A 266 4.92 -6.27 -1.43
N ILE A 267 3.83 -6.82 -1.95
CA ILE A 267 3.75 -8.23 -2.36
C ILE A 267 4.69 -8.47 -3.55
N GLY A 268 5.50 -9.52 -3.48
CA GLY A 268 6.56 -9.78 -4.46
C GLY A 268 7.84 -8.94 -4.29
N SER A 269 7.90 -8.06 -3.28
CA SER A 269 9.14 -7.36 -2.92
C SER A 269 10.17 -8.31 -2.30
N VAL A 270 11.43 -7.88 -2.24
CA VAL A 270 12.50 -8.63 -1.56
C VAL A 270 12.16 -8.92 -0.09
N HIS A 271 11.51 -7.98 0.62
CA HIS A 271 11.12 -8.19 2.01
C HIS A 271 9.98 -9.21 2.13
N TYR A 272 8.96 -9.12 1.27
CA TYR A 272 7.85 -10.07 1.24
C TYR A 272 8.31 -11.48 0.88
N GLU A 273 9.14 -11.63 -0.17
CA GLU A 273 9.69 -12.91 -0.59
C GLU A 273 10.65 -13.52 0.44
N ALA A 274 11.25 -12.68 1.29
CA ALA A 274 12.01 -13.12 2.47
C ALA A 274 11.12 -13.52 3.67
N GLY A 275 9.80 -13.42 3.56
CA GLY A 275 8.82 -13.84 4.55
C GLY A 275 8.41 -12.76 5.56
N LEU A 276 8.78 -11.50 5.35
CA LEU A 276 8.37 -10.40 6.23
C LEU A 276 6.92 -9.97 5.97
N SER A 277 6.35 -9.31 6.97
CA SER A 277 5.01 -8.74 7.00
C SER A 277 5.06 -7.25 7.29
N CYS A 278 3.96 -6.53 7.02
CA CYS A 278 3.82 -5.11 7.40
C CYS A 278 4.15 -4.88 8.88
N ALA A 279 3.66 -5.77 9.74
CA ALA A 279 3.85 -5.70 11.17
C ALA A 279 5.30 -5.91 11.63
N ASP A 280 6.19 -6.50 10.82
CA ASP A 280 7.62 -6.61 11.19
C ASP A 280 8.29 -5.24 11.22
N CYS A 281 7.92 -4.34 10.31
CA CYS A 281 8.48 -3.00 10.20
C CYS A 281 7.67 -1.94 10.96
N HIS A 282 6.34 -1.96 10.84
CA HIS A 282 5.45 -0.90 11.35
C HIS A 282 4.83 -1.21 12.71
N MET A 283 4.93 -2.46 13.18
CA MET A 283 4.48 -2.87 14.53
C MET A 283 5.57 -3.67 15.25
N PRO A 284 6.81 -3.15 15.31
CA PRO A 284 7.93 -3.92 15.83
C PRO A 284 7.70 -4.29 17.29
N TYR A 285 8.34 -5.38 17.72
CA TYR A 285 8.31 -5.74 19.12
C TYR A 285 9.16 -4.76 19.94
N MET A 286 8.60 -4.20 21.00
CA MET A 286 9.26 -3.25 21.89
C MET A 286 9.16 -3.66 23.35
N MET A 287 10.14 -3.26 24.17
CA MET A 287 10.10 -3.45 25.62
C MET A 287 9.47 -2.21 26.29
N VAL A 288 8.29 -2.37 26.89
CA VAL A 288 7.56 -1.30 27.60
C VAL A 288 7.25 -1.75 29.02
N GLY A 289 7.82 -1.06 30.01
CA GLY A 289 7.64 -1.38 31.42
C GLY A 289 8.02 -2.83 31.74
N GLY A 290 9.12 -3.33 31.16
CA GLY A 290 9.62 -4.70 31.38
C GLY A 290 8.90 -5.82 30.60
N GLU A 291 7.93 -5.49 29.74
CA GLU A 291 7.17 -6.46 28.95
C GLU A 291 7.42 -6.25 27.45
N LYS A 292 7.53 -7.35 26.70
CA LYS A 292 7.61 -7.33 25.24
C LYS A 292 6.20 -7.20 24.66
N ILE A 293 5.93 -6.11 23.96
CA ILE A 293 4.66 -5.86 23.26
C ILE A 293 4.91 -5.66 21.77
N SER A 294 3.88 -5.84 20.93
CA SER A 294 3.88 -5.28 19.57
C SER A 294 3.49 -3.80 19.65
N SER A 295 4.35 -2.92 19.14
CA SER A 295 4.02 -1.50 19.03
C SER A 295 2.75 -1.32 18.20
N HIS A 296 1.83 -0.48 18.67
CA HIS A 296 0.70 0.00 17.88
C HIS A 296 0.89 1.43 17.41
N TRP A 297 2.12 1.95 17.49
CA TRP A 297 2.48 3.21 16.85
C TRP A 297 2.79 2.96 15.37
N TRP A 298 1.78 3.15 14.53
CA TRP A 298 1.82 2.88 13.10
C TRP A 298 2.28 4.15 12.38
N THR A 299 3.59 4.25 12.23
CA THR A 299 4.27 5.42 11.68
C THR A 299 5.41 4.94 10.79
N SER A 300 6.11 5.88 10.14
CA SER A 300 7.41 5.63 9.48
C SER A 300 8.35 4.80 10.39
N PRO A 301 8.80 3.61 9.94
CA PRO A 301 9.75 2.76 10.68
C PRO A 301 11.10 3.45 10.95
N LEU A 302 11.40 4.53 10.22
CA LEU A 302 12.60 5.33 10.46
C LEU A 302 12.61 5.97 11.86
N LYS A 303 11.46 6.10 12.53
CA LYS A 303 11.40 6.53 13.93
C LYS A 303 11.94 5.46 14.91
N HIS A 304 11.98 4.18 14.51
CA HIS A 304 12.32 3.01 15.35
C HIS A 304 13.21 1.99 14.63
N ILE A 305 14.26 2.45 13.94
CA ILE A 305 15.13 1.61 13.09
C ILE A 305 15.72 0.42 13.87
N ASN A 306 16.03 0.59 15.15
CA ASN A 306 16.60 -0.47 15.96
C ASN A 306 15.62 -1.65 16.13
N GLU A 307 14.35 -1.34 16.41
CA GLU A 307 13.31 -2.33 16.65
C GLU A 307 12.72 -2.89 15.34
N SER A 308 12.67 -2.07 14.29
CA SER A 308 12.09 -2.44 12.98
C SER A 308 13.10 -3.14 12.06
N CYS A 309 14.33 -2.63 11.95
CA CYS A 309 15.29 -3.05 10.92
C CYS A 309 16.43 -3.91 11.49
N MET A 310 17.03 -3.49 12.61
CA MET A 310 18.25 -4.12 13.14
C MET A 310 18.00 -5.49 13.82
N THR A 311 16.74 -5.92 13.89
CA THR A 311 16.38 -7.30 14.24
C THR A 311 16.91 -8.29 13.20
N CYS A 312 16.93 -7.87 11.92
CA CYS A 312 17.39 -8.65 10.77
C CYS A 312 18.73 -8.13 10.20
N HIS A 313 18.94 -6.82 10.20
CA HIS A 313 20.14 -6.17 9.66
C HIS A 313 21.25 -6.01 10.71
N ARG A 314 22.51 -6.03 10.27
CA ARG A 314 23.69 -5.92 11.17
C ARG A 314 24.46 -4.62 10.98
N GLU A 315 24.12 -3.87 9.95
CA GLU A 315 24.59 -2.54 9.65
C GLU A 315 24.05 -1.53 10.67
N ASP A 316 24.71 -0.38 10.77
CA ASP A 316 24.28 0.66 11.70
C ASP A 316 22.98 1.35 11.24
N ALA A 317 22.26 1.93 12.21
CA ALA A 317 20.97 2.55 11.96
C ALA A 317 21.04 3.74 10.98
N GLU A 318 22.14 4.48 10.98
CA GLU A 318 22.32 5.62 10.09
C GLU A 318 22.51 5.15 8.64
N TRP A 319 23.34 4.13 8.43
CA TRP A 319 23.52 3.50 7.13
C TRP A 319 22.20 2.95 6.58
N LEU A 320 21.41 2.26 7.41
CA LEU A 320 20.09 1.74 7.00
C LEU A 320 19.16 2.89 6.56
N LYS A 321 19.10 3.98 7.33
CA LYS A 321 18.34 5.18 6.97
C LYS A 321 18.81 5.79 5.66
N GLU A 322 20.13 5.90 5.45
CA GLU A 322 20.71 6.38 4.20
C GLU A 322 20.36 5.48 3.01
N ARG A 323 20.23 4.16 3.19
CA ARG A 323 19.75 3.25 2.14
C ARG A 323 18.28 3.49 1.79
N VAL A 324 17.43 3.77 2.79
CA VAL A 324 16.03 4.18 2.54
C VAL A 324 16.02 5.47 1.74
N PHE A 325 16.71 6.51 2.21
CA PHE A 325 16.76 7.81 1.54
C PHE A 325 17.35 7.72 0.13
N TYR A 326 18.37 6.89 -0.09
CA TYR A 326 18.93 6.69 -1.42
C TYR A 326 17.85 6.23 -2.41
N THR A 327 17.02 5.27 -2.04
CA THR A 327 15.90 4.83 -2.88
C THR A 327 14.89 5.96 -3.06
N GLN A 328 14.43 6.56 -1.96
CA GLN A 328 13.39 7.59 -2.01
C GLN A 328 13.81 8.81 -2.83
N ASP A 329 15.05 9.27 -2.70
CA ASP A 329 15.60 10.39 -3.48
C ASP A 329 15.57 10.10 -4.98
N LYS A 330 15.88 8.86 -5.38
CA LYS A 330 15.88 8.46 -6.79
C LYS A 330 14.48 8.31 -7.35
N VAL A 331 13.55 7.78 -6.55
CA VAL A 331 12.13 7.69 -6.92
C VAL A 331 11.54 9.09 -7.04
N ALA A 332 11.76 9.96 -6.06
CA ALA A 332 11.30 11.35 -6.04
C ALA A 332 11.80 12.17 -7.26
N ASP A 333 13.10 12.14 -7.56
CA ASP A 333 13.66 12.84 -8.75
C ASP A 333 13.07 12.28 -10.05
N THR A 334 12.92 10.95 -10.14
CA THR A 334 12.35 10.31 -11.33
C THR A 334 10.87 10.65 -11.48
N MET A 335 10.08 10.57 -10.41
CA MET A 335 8.66 10.90 -10.40
C MET A 335 8.40 12.35 -10.81
N ALA A 336 9.22 13.31 -10.37
CA ALA A 336 9.13 14.71 -10.83
C ALA A 336 9.27 14.85 -12.36
N ARG A 337 10.24 14.14 -12.94
CA ARG A 337 10.49 14.14 -14.40
C ARG A 337 9.33 13.48 -15.13
N VAL A 338 8.92 12.29 -14.68
CA VAL A 338 7.83 11.52 -15.30
C VAL A 338 6.50 12.26 -15.21
N GLY A 339 6.19 12.88 -14.09
CA GLY A 339 5.03 13.75 -13.91
C GLY A 339 5.01 14.93 -14.88
N THR A 340 6.18 15.55 -15.10
CA THR A 340 6.32 16.62 -16.11
C THR A 340 5.99 16.12 -17.52
N VAL A 341 6.55 14.98 -17.93
CA VAL A 341 6.31 14.41 -19.27
C VAL A 341 4.84 13.97 -19.45
N ASN A 342 4.18 13.49 -18.39
CA ASN A 342 2.75 13.19 -18.44
C ASN A 342 1.90 14.46 -18.68
N VAL A 343 2.25 15.58 -18.04
CA VAL A 343 1.60 16.87 -18.32
C VAL A 343 1.86 17.33 -19.75
N GLU A 344 3.08 17.18 -20.27
CA GLU A 344 3.39 17.45 -21.68
C GLU A 344 2.55 16.60 -22.64
N ALA A 345 2.30 15.33 -22.31
CA ALA A 345 1.41 14.45 -23.08
C ALA A 345 -0.03 14.96 -23.11
N ILE A 346 -0.58 15.36 -21.95
CA ILE A 346 -1.92 15.94 -21.84
C ILE A 346 -2.03 17.20 -22.71
N GLU A 347 -1.06 18.10 -22.63
CA GLU A 347 -1.04 19.35 -23.41
C GLU A 347 -0.89 19.09 -24.92
N ALA A 348 -0.06 18.11 -25.31
CA ALA A 348 0.10 17.71 -26.71
C ALA A 348 -1.21 17.15 -27.30
N ILE A 349 -1.93 16.32 -26.54
CA ILE A 349 -3.25 15.79 -26.91
C ILE A 349 -4.27 16.92 -27.04
N ALA A 350 -4.33 17.83 -26.07
CA ALA A 350 -5.24 18.97 -26.11
C ALA A 350 -4.99 19.87 -27.34
N ALA A 351 -3.72 20.15 -27.64
CA ALA A 351 -3.34 20.93 -28.81
C ALA A 351 -3.70 20.22 -30.13
N ALA A 352 -3.55 18.89 -30.20
CA ALA A 352 -3.96 18.09 -31.35
C ALA A 352 -5.48 18.10 -31.53
N ALA A 353 -6.23 17.93 -30.44
CA ALA A 353 -7.70 18.00 -30.46
C ALA A 353 -8.20 19.35 -30.97
N ALA A 354 -7.63 20.46 -30.45
CA ALA A 354 -7.99 21.82 -30.87
C ALA A 354 -7.69 22.11 -32.36
N ALA A 355 -6.68 21.43 -32.92
CA ALA A 355 -6.31 21.55 -34.33
C ALA A 355 -7.19 20.73 -35.29
N GLY A 356 -8.17 19.97 -34.77
CA GLY A 356 -8.98 19.06 -35.60
C GLY A 356 -8.14 17.93 -36.21
N ALA A 357 -7.12 17.46 -35.49
CA ALA A 357 -6.22 16.38 -35.91
C ALA A 357 -6.96 15.08 -36.26
N ASN A 358 -6.25 14.15 -36.88
CA ASN A 358 -6.78 12.80 -37.16
C ASN A 358 -7.29 12.15 -35.86
N GLN A 359 -8.58 11.79 -35.83
CA GLN A 359 -9.24 11.33 -34.61
C GLN A 359 -8.82 9.93 -34.17
N ASP A 360 -8.50 9.03 -35.12
CA ASP A 360 -8.07 7.68 -34.78
C ASP A 360 -6.71 7.72 -34.06
N LEU A 361 -5.75 8.48 -34.63
CA LEU A 361 -4.43 8.67 -34.02
C LEU A 361 -4.52 9.46 -32.71
N LEU A 362 -5.41 10.46 -32.62
CA LEU A 362 -5.64 11.18 -31.38
C LEU A 362 -6.20 10.27 -30.27
N ASN A 363 -7.08 9.33 -30.63
CA ASN A 363 -7.59 8.35 -29.68
C ASN A 363 -6.52 7.34 -29.24
N GLU A 364 -5.60 6.94 -30.12
CA GLU A 364 -4.42 6.17 -29.71
C GLU A 364 -3.56 6.96 -28.70
N ALA A 365 -3.30 8.25 -28.94
CA ALA A 365 -2.53 9.10 -28.02
C ALA A 365 -3.18 9.19 -26.63
N ARG A 366 -4.51 9.33 -26.60
CA ARG A 366 -5.33 9.33 -25.38
C ARG A 366 -5.17 8.05 -24.56
N GLN A 367 -5.27 6.89 -25.22
CA GLN A 367 -5.10 5.60 -24.51
C GLN A 367 -3.67 5.42 -23.98
N LEU A 368 -2.66 5.90 -24.72
CA LEU A 368 -1.28 5.89 -24.25
C LEU A 368 -1.10 6.78 -23.02
N GLN A 369 -1.66 7.99 -23.02
CA GLN A 369 -1.57 8.88 -21.87
C GLN A 369 -2.34 8.35 -20.65
N ARG A 370 -3.51 7.73 -20.83
CA ARG A 370 -4.23 7.02 -19.75
C ARG A 370 -3.36 5.96 -19.08
N LYS A 371 -2.63 5.16 -19.86
CA LYS A 371 -1.66 4.18 -19.33
C LYS A 371 -0.53 4.88 -18.59
N ALA A 372 0.05 5.92 -19.21
CA ALA A 372 1.13 6.67 -18.62
C ALA A 372 0.77 7.21 -17.23
N GLN A 373 -0.42 7.79 -17.12
CA GLN A 373 -0.96 8.34 -15.89
C GLN A 373 -1.21 7.25 -14.84
N PHE A 374 -1.80 6.11 -15.22
CA PHE A 374 -2.02 4.99 -14.29
C PHE A 374 -0.72 4.56 -13.59
N TYR A 375 0.38 4.37 -14.35
CA TYR A 375 1.66 3.97 -13.75
C TYR A 375 2.34 5.08 -12.93
N LEU A 376 2.16 6.36 -13.31
CA LEU A 376 2.63 7.48 -12.49
C LEU A 376 1.86 7.53 -11.17
N ASP A 377 0.54 7.39 -11.23
CA ASP A 377 -0.33 7.45 -10.07
C ASP A 377 -0.09 6.28 -9.12
N TRP A 378 0.21 5.09 -9.64
CA TRP A 378 0.64 3.95 -8.81
C TRP A 378 1.78 4.32 -7.85
N VAL A 379 2.76 5.07 -8.34
CA VAL A 379 3.92 5.48 -7.54
C VAL A 379 3.61 6.70 -6.67
N GLY A 380 2.86 7.68 -7.19
CA GLY A 380 2.48 8.88 -6.44
C GLY A 380 1.45 8.64 -5.34
N ALA A 381 0.72 7.52 -5.41
CA ALA A 381 -0.27 7.13 -4.42
C ALA A 381 0.29 6.24 -3.30
N GLU A 382 1.41 5.55 -3.53
CA GLU A 382 2.02 4.63 -2.56
C GLU A 382 2.99 5.35 -1.62
N ASN A 383 2.83 5.11 -0.31
CA ASN A 383 3.40 5.99 0.71
C ASN A 383 4.86 5.70 1.12
N SER A 384 5.50 4.68 0.55
CA SER A 384 6.89 4.35 0.91
C SER A 384 7.93 5.15 0.12
N MET A 385 7.48 5.89 -0.90
CA MET A 385 8.34 6.50 -1.93
C MET A 385 9.29 5.46 -2.54
N GLY A 386 8.72 4.28 -2.82
CA GLY A 386 9.35 3.13 -3.47
C GLY A 386 10.22 2.23 -2.59
N PHE A 387 10.33 2.48 -1.28
CA PHE A 387 11.10 1.58 -0.41
C PHE A 387 10.49 0.18 -0.29
N HIS A 388 9.16 0.05 -0.32
CA HIS A 388 8.50 -1.25 -0.22
C HIS A 388 8.89 -2.19 -1.36
N ASN A 389 9.03 -1.68 -2.60
CA ASN A 389 9.49 -2.46 -3.75
C ASN A 389 10.17 -1.58 -4.82
N PRO A 390 11.47 -1.28 -4.65
CA PRO A 390 12.16 -0.32 -5.50
C PRO A 390 12.14 -0.72 -6.99
N GLN A 391 12.31 -2.01 -7.28
CA GLN A 391 12.35 -2.52 -8.66
C GLN A 391 11.02 -2.32 -9.37
N LEU A 392 9.91 -2.67 -8.71
CA LEU A 392 8.57 -2.46 -9.26
C LEU A 392 8.26 -0.97 -9.45
N THR A 393 8.62 -0.13 -8.48
CA THR A 393 8.42 1.32 -8.56
C THR A 393 9.17 1.94 -9.74
N PHE A 394 10.44 1.57 -9.98
CA PHE A 394 11.18 2.06 -11.13
C PHE A 394 10.65 1.52 -12.46
N ASP A 395 10.19 0.27 -12.51
CA ASP A 395 9.53 -0.29 -13.69
C ASP A 395 8.26 0.48 -14.04
N ALA A 396 7.40 0.77 -13.05
CA ALA A 396 6.20 1.59 -13.23
C ALA A 396 6.54 2.99 -13.74
N LEU A 397 7.51 3.69 -13.14
CA LEU A 397 7.95 5.01 -13.63
C LEU A 397 8.52 4.96 -15.05
N SER A 398 9.27 3.90 -15.39
CA SER A 398 9.81 3.70 -16.74
C SER A 398 8.70 3.49 -17.77
N LYS A 399 7.71 2.64 -17.46
CA LYS A 399 6.53 2.44 -18.31
C LYS A 399 5.71 3.72 -18.46
N SER A 400 5.49 4.45 -17.36
CA SER A 400 4.80 5.74 -17.39
C SER A 400 5.47 6.71 -18.36
N MET A 401 6.80 6.87 -18.23
CA MET A 401 7.57 7.76 -19.08
C MET A 401 7.53 7.36 -20.57
N ASP A 402 7.69 6.06 -20.86
CA ASP A 402 7.62 5.53 -22.22
C ASP A 402 6.25 5.77 -22.85
N TYR A 403 5.17 5.41 -22.15
CA TYR A 403 3.80 5.65 -22.63
C TYR A 403 3.51 7.15 -22.81
N ALA A 404 4.01 8.03 -21.94
CA ALA A 404 3.84 9.47 -22.08
C ALA A 404 4.54 10.00 -23.35
N TYR A 405 5.78 9.57 -23.63
CA TYR A 405 6.47 9.94 -24.87
C TYR A 405 5.79 9.38 -26.11
N GLN A 406 5.30 8.15 -26.05
CA GLN A 406 4.50 7.57 -27.14
C GLN A 406 3.23 8.38 -27.37
N ALA A 407 2.53 8.82 -26.32
CA ALA A 407 1.35 9.68 -26.43
C ALA A 407 1.68 11.03 -27.07
N ILE A 408 2.78 11.68 -26.67
CA ILE A 408 3.26 12.94 -27.28
C ILE A 408 3.53 12.75 -28.78
N ASN A 409 4.29 11.71 -29.13
CA ASN A 409 4.64 11.42 -30.52
C ASN A 409 3.39 11.11 -31.36
N LYS A 410 2.45 10.35 -30.79
CA LYS A 410 1.19 9.99 -31.45
C LYS A 410 0.28 11.20 -31.63
N ALA A 411 0.21 12.11 -30.67
CA ALA A 411 -0.50 13.39 -30.82
C ALA A 411 0.13 14.28 -31.90
N ALA A 412 1.47 14.30 -32.01
CA ALA A 412 2.18 15.01 -33.08
C ALA A 412 1.93 14.37 -34.46
N GLU A 413 1.93 13.05 -34.55
CA GLU A 413 1.55 12.30 -35.76
C GLU A 413 0.12 12.63 -36.19
N ALA A 414 -0.83 12.64 -35.23
CA ALA A 414 -2.22 13.00 -35.49
C ALA A 414 -2.37 14.40 -36.13
N ARG A 415 -1.51 15.35 -35.74
CA ARG A 415 -1.50 16.72 -36.26
C ARG A 415 -0.82 16.86 -37.61
N THR A 416 0.25 16.12 -37.85
CA THR A 416 1.15 16.35 -38.99
C THR A 416 0.99 15.31 -40.10
N GLY A 417 0.41 14.15 -39.80
CA GLY A 417 0.40 12.98 -40.69
C GLY A 417 1.77 12.30 -40.83
N VAL A 418 2.78 12.73 -40.06
CA VAL A 418 4.14 12.18 -40.11
C VAL A 418 4.39 11.34 -38.87
N ALA A 419 4.57 10.03 -39.07
CA ALA A 419 4.93 9.12 -38.00
C ALA A 419 6.34 9.43 -37.48
N GLY A 420 6.50 9.39 -36.15
CA GLY A 420 7.81 9.44 -35.52
C GLY A 420 8.67 8.22 -35.90
N PRO A 421 10.01 8.35 -35.85
CA PRO A 421 10.90 7.22 -36.11
C PRO A 421 10.63 6.11 -35.09
N LYS A 422 10.49 4.87 -35.57
CA LYS A 422 10.37 3.68 -34.73
C LYS A 422 11.68 2.92 -34.72
N TRP A 423 12.13 2.55 -33.53
CA TRP A 423 13.29 1.70 -33.32
C TRP A 423 12.92 0.57 -32.36
N ASP A 424 12.51 -0.55 -32.92
CA ASP A 424 12.13 -1.74 -32.14
C ASP A 424 13.34 -2.67 -32.03
N VAL A 425 13.81 -2.87 -30.80
CA VAL A 425 14.80 -3.91 -30.49
C VAL A 425 14.12 -4.95 -29.62
N ALA A 426 14.23 -6.22 -30.01
CA ALA A 426 13.77 -7.31 -29.16
C ALA A 426 14.50 -7.25 -27.82
N ILE A 427 13.76 -7.27 -26.71
CA ILE A 427 14.34 -7.33 -25.36
C ILE A 427 15.23 -8.59 -25.30
N PRO A 428 16.55 -8.45 -25.05
CA PRO A 428 17.43 -9.60 -24.97
C PRO A 428 16.99 -10.49 -23.80
N LYS A 429 16.48 -11.70 -24.08
CA LYS A 429 16.02 -12.61 -23.02
C LYS A 429 17.20 -13.23 -22.27
N TYR A 430 18.25 -13.60 -23.00
CA TYR A 430 19.48 -14.17 -22.43
C TYR A 430 20.70 -13.79 -23.27
N ASN A 431 21.86 -13.63 -22.61
CA ASN A 431 23.14 -13.42 -23.30
C ASN A 431 23.46 -14.55 -24.29
N SER A 432 22.95 -15.76 -24.08
CA SER A 432 23.15 -16.91 -24.96
C SER A 432 22.57 -16.72 -26.36
N GLU A 433 21.47 -15.97 -26.51
CA GLU A 433 20.91 -15.69 -27.84
C GLU A 433 21.76 -14.67 -28.59
N ALA A 434 22.22 -13.62 -27.89
CA ALA A 434 23.16 -12.65 -28.45
C ALA A 434 24.49 -13.31 -28.87
N ILE A 435 25.03 -14.23 -28.05
CA ILE A 435 26.24 -14.99 -28.36
C ILE A 435 26.04 -15.87 -29.60
N LYS A 436 24.89 -16.57 -29.72
CA LYS A 436 24.57 -17.38 -30.91
C LYS A 436 24.48 -16.52 -32.17
N LEU A 437 23.85 -15.34 -32.08
CA LEU A 437 23.77 -14.40 -33.19
C LEU A 437 25.15 -13.88 -33.60
N MET A 438 26.01 -13.53 -32.63
CA MET A 438 27.40 -13.12 -32.93
C MET A 438 28.18 -14.22 -33.65
N GLN A 439 28.10 -15.47 -33.18
CA GLN A 439 28.78 -16.61 -33.82
C GLN A 439 28.25 -16.91 -35.23
N ALA A 440 26.95 -16.69 -35.47
CA ALA A 440 26.36 -16.83 -36.79
C ALA A 440 26.80 -15.73 -37.77
N HIS A 441 27.14 -14.54 -37.28
CA HIS A 441 27.66 -13.44 -38.11
C HIS A 441 29.16 -13.56 -38.41
N GLU A 442 29.94 -14.25 -37.58
CA GLU A 442 31.37 -14.52 -37.82
C GLU A 442 31.63 -15.67 -38.82
N THR A 443 30.57 -16.40 -39.22
CA THR A 443 30.63 -17.53 -40.16
C THR A 443 30.10 -17.20 -41.56
N GLN A 444 29.73 -15.95 -41.81
CA GLN A 444 29.44 -15.37 -43.13
C GLN A 444 30.58 -14.44 -43.55
#